data_AF-A0A3R8T053-F1
#
_entry.id   AF-A0A3R8T053-F1
#
_cell.length_a   1.000
_cell.length_b   1.000
_cell.length_c   1.000
_cell.angle_alpha   90.00
_cell.angle_beta   90.00
_cell.angle_gamma   90.00
#
_symmetry.space_group_name_H-M   'P 1'
#
loop_
_entity.id
_entity.type
_entity.pdbx_description
1 polymer ?
#
loop_
_entity_poly.entity_id
_entity_poly.type
_entity_poly.pdbx_seq_one_letter_code
_entity_poly.pdbx_strand_id
1 'polypeptide(L)'
;MNGSNNAGGKINLSGTYGLGLEMDPWAYEARGRNRGIEIGRQEGYSNGYSSGISVGNDEGLINGIGIGADIAWNEANAIIDQLRTAFDNERSDYNRVSVALNALRMTIETLIKENPKAASHIRKVFVKNYNSKVLDSIRNHTIDMAPHMNPSFMDKSPKMQEFILRSFRS
;
A
#
# COMPACT_ATOMS: atom_id res chain seq x y z
N MET A 1 -61.72 39.32 -54.84
CA MET A 1 -61.27 40.24 -53.77
C MET A 1 -61.66 39.55 -52.47
N ASN A 2 -60.75 38.79 -51.84
CA ASN A 2 -59.73 39.20 -50.86
C ASN A 2 -60.39 39.87 -49.63
N GLY A 3 -60.27 39.38 -48.39
CA GLY A 3 -59.44 38.30 -47.87
C GLY A 3 -59.88 37.90 -46.45
N SER A 4 -59.57 36.65 -46.11
CA SER A 4 -59.45 36.16 -44.74
C SER A 4 -58.35 36.93 -44.02
N ASN A 5 -58.48 37.21 -42.73
CA ASN A 5 -57.34 37.13 -41.81
C ASN A 5 -57.77 37.05 -40.34
N ASN A 6 -57.52 35.86 -39.80
CA ASN A 6 -57.45 35.40 -38.42
C ASN A 6 -57.02 36.45 -37.38
N ALA A 7 -57.88 36.67 -36.38
CA ALA A 7 -57.54 37.32 -35.13
C ALA A 7 -56.78 36.34 -34.21
N GLY A 8 -55.45 36.29 -34.36
CA GLY A 8 -54.53 35.59 -33.46
C GLY A 8 -53.71 36.58 -32.63
N GLY A 9 -54.35 37.31 -31.72
CA GLY A 9 -53.68 38.26 -30.84
C GLY A 9 -53.03 37.57 -29.64
N LYS A 10 -51.69 37.40 -29.66
CA LYS A 10 -50.92 37.13 -28.44
C LYS A 10 -50.87 38.40 -27.58
N ILE A 11 -51.33 38.27 -26.34
CA ILE A 11 -51.31 39.32 -25.33
C ILE A 11 -49.85 39.59 -24.96
N ASN A 12 -49.35 40.80 -25.22
CA ASN A 12 -48.06 41.27 -24.70
C ASN A 12 -48.28 42.04 -23.39
N LEU A 13 -47.43 41.78 -22.40
CA LEU A 13 -47.45 42.30 -21.01
C LEU A 13 -47.35 43.84 -20.85
N SER A 14 -47.58 44.62 -21.91
CA SER A 14 -47.64 46.09 -21.88
C SER A 14 -49.04 46.66 -22.12
N GLY A 15 -50.08 45.83 -22.25
CA GLY A 15 -51.47 46.29 -22.27
C GLY A 15 -51.92 47.08 -23.52
N THR A 16 -51.11 47.14 -24.58
CA THR A 16 -51.46 47.85 -25.82
C THR A 16 -51.61 46.87 -26.97
N TYR A 17 -52.78 46.86 -27.60
CA TYR A 17 -53.09 46.06 -28.78
C TYR A 17 -52.09 46.36 -29.91
N GLY A 18 -51.71 45.31 -30.64
CA GLY A 18 -50.80 45.38 -31.78
C GLY A 18 -51.22 46.46 -32.79
N LEU A 19 -50.57 47.60 -32.69
CA LEU A 19 -50.44 48.59 -33.74
C LEU A 19 -48.97 48.54 -34.11
N GLY A 20 -48.65 48.39 -35.39
CA GLY A 20 -47.29 48.46 -35.93
C GLY A 20 -46.70 49.85 -35.82
N LEU A 21 -46.68 50.41 -34.62
CA LEU A 21 -46.00 51.64 -34.26
C LEU A 21 -44.55 51.25 -33.96
N GLU A 22 -43.65 51.77 -34.78
CA GLU A 22 -42.22 51.75 -34.52
C GLU A 22 -41.99 52.23 -33.08
N MET A 23 -41.27 51.44 -32.28
CA MET A 23 -40.96 51.82 -30.91
C MET A 23 -40.18 53.14 -30.94
N ASP A 24 -40.43 54.05 -30.01
CA ASP A 24 -39.62 55.27 -29.94
C ASP A 24 -38.13 54.91 -29.79
N PRO A 25 -37.19 55.66 -30.41
CA PRO A 25 -35.76 55.33 -30.43
C PRO A 25 -35.16 55.01 -29.04
N TRP A 26 -35.62 55.70 -27.99
CA TRP A 26 -35.17 55.50 -26.61
C TRP A 26 -35.56 54.13 -26.02
N ALA A 27 -36.67 53.54 -26.49
CA ALA A 27 -37.17 52.26 -26.01
C ALA A 27 -36.39 51.07 -26.61
N TYR A 28 -35.96 51.19 -27.88
CA TYR A 28 -35.01 50.24 -28.48
C TYR A 28 -33.66 50.27 -27.76
N GLU A 29 -33.16 51.46 -27.43
CA GLU A 29 -31.90 51.64 -26.71
C GLU A 29 -31.96 51.09 -25.28
N ALA A 30 -33.06 51.34 -24.55
CA ALA A 30 -33.28 50.80 -23.22
C ALA A 30 -33.35 49.26 -23.22
N ARG A 31 -34.05 48.66 -24.21
CA ARG A 31 -34.10 47.20 -24.38
C ARG A 31 -32.72 46.61 -24.71
N GLY A 32 -31.95 47.28 -25.57
CA GLY A 32 -30.59 46.87 -25.90
C GLY A 32 -29.67 46.88 -24.67
N ARG A 33 -29.70 47.95 -23.87
CA ARG A 33 -28.93 48.07 -22.63
C ARG A 33 -29.32 47.01 -21.60
N ASN A 34 -30.61 46.83 -21.35
CA ASN A 34 -31.09 45.82 -20.41
C ASN A 34 -30.70 44.40 -20.84
N ARG A 35 -30.80 44.10 -22.14
CA ARG A 35 -30.40 42.80 -22.68
C ARG A 35 -28.88 42.59 -22.59
N GLY A 36 -28.08 43.63 -22.83
CA GLY A 36 -26.62 43.57 -22.65
C GLY A 36 -26.22 43.31 -21.20
N ILE A 37 -26.88 43.96 -20.23
CA ILE A 37 -26.66 43.71 -18.79
C ILE A 37 -27.06 42.27 -18.41
N GLU A 38 -28.21 41.80 -18.91
CA GLU A 38 -28.68 40.45 -18.62
C GLU A 38 -27.75 39.38 -19.19
N ILE A 39 -27.32 39.54 -20.45
CA ILE A 39 -26.35 38.65 -21.10
C ILE A 39 -25.02 38.70 -20.35
N GLY A 40 -24.47 39.87 -20.06
CA GLY A 40 -23.19 40.00 -19.35
C GLY A 40 -23.24 39.38 -17.94
N ARG A 41 -24.37 39.50 -17.24
CA ARG A 41 -24.58 38.84 -15.94
C ARG A 41 -24.68 37.32 -16.08
N GLN A 42 -25.42 36.83 -17.07
CA GLN A 42 -25.56 35.39 -17.32
C GLN A 42 -24.25 34.75 -17.76
N GLU A 43 -23.51 35.38 -18.68
CA GLU A 43 -22.22 34.88 -19.16
C GLU A 43 -21.16 34.95 -18.06
N GLY A 44 -21.08 36.06 -17.32
CA GLY A 44 -20.16 36.21 -16.20
C GLY A 44 -20.41 35.19 -15.09
N TYR A 45 -21.68 34.95 -14.75
CA TYR A 45 -22.04 33.94 -13.76
C TYR A 45 -21.86 32.52 -14.32
N SER A 46 -22.42 32.19 -15.47
CA SER A 46 -22.35 30.84 -16.05
C SER A 46 -20.92 30.44 -16.40
N ASN A 47 -20.20 31.25 -17.17
CA ASN A 47 -18.88 30.89 -17.67
C ASN A 47 -17.81 31.08 -16.60
N GLY A 48 -17.87 32.17 -15.84
CA GLY A 48 -16.90 32.44 -14.77
C GLY A 48 -17.01 31.47 -13.60
N TYR A 49 -18.23 31.23 -13.11
CA TYR A 49 -18.46 30.32 -11.98
C TYR A 49 -18.25 28.85 -12.37
N SER A 50 -18.80 28.41 -13.50
CA SER A 50 -18.68 27.01 -13.92
C SER A 50 -17.24 26.66 -14.31
N SER A 51 -16.53 27.56 -15.02
CA SER A 51 -15.14 27.32 -15.41
C SER A 51 -14.21 27.38 -14.19
N GLY A 52 -14.38 28.37 -13.30
CA GLY A 52 -13.56 28.49 -12.09
C GLY A 52 -13.70 27.31 -11.13
N ILE A 53 -14.92 26.78 -10.95
CA ILE A 53 -15.15 25.58 -10.13
C ILE A 53 -14.58 24.33 -10.80
N SER A 54 -14.77 24.15 -12.10
CA SER A 54 -14.26 22.98 -12.81
C SER A 54 -12.74 22.93 -12.73
N VAL A 55 -12.06 24.01 -13.12
CA VAL A 55 -10.58 24.08 -13.11
C VAL A 55 -10.04 23.92 -11.69
N GLY A 56 -10.63 24.62 -10.71
CA GLY A 56 -10.19 24.51 -9.31
C GLY A 56 -10.39 23.11 -8.71
N ASN A 57 -11.49 22.43 -9.04
CA ASN A 57 -11.74 21.06 -8.60
C ASN A 57 -10.83 20.05 -9.30
N ASP A 58 -10.65 20.17 -10.62
CA ASP A 58 -9.83 19.25 -11.40
C ASP A 58 -8.35 19.36 -11.00
N GLU A 59 -7.80 20.58 -10.94
CA GLU A 59 -6.43 20.82 -10.50
C GLU A 59 -6.23 20.45 -9.03
N GLY A 60 -7.16 20.81 -8.14
CA GLY A 60 -7.09 20.46 -6.72
C GLY A 60 -7.16 18.95 -6.48
N LEU A 61 -8.02 18.24 -7.20
CA LEU A 61 -8.16 16.79 -7.11
C LEU A 61 -6.93 16.07 -7.69
N ILE A 62 -6.45 16.48 -8.87
CA ILE A 62 -5.24 15.90 -9.49
C ILE A 62 -4.02 16.09 -8.58
N ASN A 63 -3.82 17.31 -8.07
CA ASN A 63 -2.71 17.59 -7.16
C ASN A 63 -2.84 16.82 -5.84
N GLY A 64 -4.05 16.75 -5.27
CA GLY A 64 -4.31 15.98 -4.05
C GLY A 64 -4.06 14.48 -4.23
N ILE A 65 -4.49 13.89 -5.35
CA ILE A 65 -4.22 12.49 -5.71
C ILE A 65 -2.71 12.28 -5.90
N GLY A 66 -2.03 13.17 -6.61
CA GLY A 66 -0.58 13.09 -6.84
C GLY A 66 0.21 13.14 -5.52
N ILE A 67 -0.05 14.15 -4.69
CA ILE A 67 0.60 14.29 -3.37
C ILE A 67 0.29 13.07 -2.48
N GLY A 68 -0.96 12.61 -2.46
CA GLY A 68 -1.35 11.43 -1.69
C GLY A 68 -0.64 10.16 -2.17
N ALA A 69 -0.50 9.99 -3.49
CA ALA A 69 0.23 8.88 -4.08
C ALA A 69 1.73 8.95 -3.76
N ASP A 70 2.34 10.12 -3.85
CA ASP A 70 3.77 10.31 -3.53
C ASP A 70 4.06 10.06 -2.05
N ILE A 71 3.20 10.53 -1.14
CA ILE A 71 3.31 10.24 0.29
C ILE A 71 3.21 8.74 0.53
N ALA A 72 2.17 8.09 0.01
CA ALA A 72 1.97 6.65 0.17
C ALA A 72 3.14 5.83 -0.42
N TRP A 73 3.69 6.26 -1.55
CA TRP A 73 4.82 5.60 -2.20
C TRP A 73 6.11 5.75 -1.39
N ASN A 74 6.38 6.95 -0.86
CA ASN A 74 7.54 7.19 0.00
C ASN A 74 7.45 6.42 1.32
N GLU A 75 6.28 6.40 1.95
CA GLU A 75 6.02 5.62 3.16
C GLU A 75 6.20 4.12 2.91
N ALA A 76 5.64 3.60 1.81
CA ALA A 76 5.80 2.21 1.42
C ALA A 76 7.27 1.84 1.19
N ASN A 77 8.04 2.68 0.49
CA ASN A 77 9.46 2.45 0.27
C ASN A 77 10.27 2.47 1.58
N ALA A 78 9.96 3.40 2.49
CA ALA A 78 10.61 3.44 3.80
C ALA A 78 10.34 2.16 4.61
N ILE A 79 9.11 1.64 4.58
CA ILE A 79 8.76 0.37 5.22
C ILE A 79 9.50 -0.79 4.56
N ILE A 80 9.57 -0.83 3.22
CA ILE A 80 10.29 -1.87 2.47
C ILE A 80 11.76 -1.89 2.86
N ASP A 81 12.41 -0.73 2.96
CA ASP A 81 13.83 -0.65 3.30
C ASP A 81 14.11 -1.01 4.77
N GLN A 82 13.20 -0.67 5.68
CA GLN A 82 13.26 -1.13 7.07
C GLN A 82 13.13 -2.66 7.16
N LEU A 83 12.18 -3.25 6.44
CA LEU A 83 11.98 -4.70 6.41
C LEU A 83 13.20 -5.42 5.82
N ARG A 84 13.76 -4.93 4.70
CA ARG A 84 14.98 -5.47 4.10
C ARG A 84 16.13 -5.45 5.10
N THR A 85 16.37 -4.31 5.73
CA THR A 85 17.42 -4.16 6.74
C THR A 85 17.23 -5.13 7.91
N ALA A 86 15.99 -5.28 8.40
CA ALA A 86 15.68 -6.22 9.47
C ALA A 86 15.95 -7.68 9.07
N PHE A 87 15.50 -8.10 7.88
CA PHE A 87 15.75 -9.45 7.37
C PHE A 87 17.24 -9.73 7.13
N ASP A 88 17.99 -8.75 6.62
CA ASP A 88 19.42 -8.89 6.40
C ASP A 88 20.17 -9.03 7.73
N ASN A 89 19.78 -8.26 8.75
CA ASN A 89 20.33 -8.38 10.09
C ASN A 89 20.00 -9.75 10.71
N GLU A 90 18.75 -10.20 10.63
CA GLU A 90 18.33 -11.51 11.16
C GLU A 90 19.11 -12.65 10.47
N ARG A 91 19.25 -12.58 9.14
CA ARG A 91 20.05 -13.53 8.37
C ARG A 91 21.53 -13.51 8.76
N SER A 92 22.10 -12.32 8.98
CA SER A 92 23.48 -12.16 9.44
C SER A 92 23.70 -12.80 10.80
N ASP A 93 22.78 -12.59 11.75
CA ASP A 93 22.84 -13.19 13.08
C ASP A 93 22.68 -14.71 13.03
N TYR A 94 21.75 -15.24 12.23
CA TYR A 94 21.67 -16.69 11.99
C TYR A 94 22.95 -17.26 11.41
N ASN A 95 23.58 -16.58 10.44
CA ASN A 95 24.83 -17.03 9.85
C ASN A 95 25.96 -17.09 10.88
N ARG A 96 26.08 -16.06 11.73
CA ARG A 96 27.08 -16.00 12.81
C ARG A 96 26.91 -17.15 13.81
N VAL A 97 25.68 -17.39 14.26
CA VAL A 97 25.36 -18.51 15.18
C VAL A 97 25.62 -19.85 14.50
N SER A 98 25.26 -19.99 13.22
CA SER A 98 25.50 -21.21 12.44
C SER A 98 26.99 -21.55 12.31
N VAL A 99 27.85 -20.55 12.09
CA VAL A 99 29.31 -20.74 12.07
C VAL A 99 29.80 -21.28 13.42
N ALA A 100 29.39 -20.68 14.54
CA ALA A 100 29.77 -21.13 15.87
C ALA A 100 29.28 -22.56 16.18
N LEU A 101 28.03 -22.87 15.85
CA LEU A 101 27.46 -24.22 16.05
C LEU A 101 28.16 -25.27 15.19
N ASN A 102 28.51 -24.94 13.95
CA ASN A 102 29.26 -25.84 13.08
C ASN A 102 30.68 -26.08 13.61
N ALA A 103 31.35 -25.05 14.12
CA ALA A 103 32.64 -25.20 14.78
C ALA A 103 32.55 -26.13 15.99
N LEU A 104 31.57 -25.93 16.88
CA LEU A 104 31.34 -26.79 18.03
C LEU A 104 31.07 -28.25 17.64
N ARG A 105 30.21 -28.48 16.64
CA ARG A 105 29.96 -29.82 16.09
C ARG A 105 31.25 -30.46 15.62
N MET A 106 32.05 -29.75 14.81
CA MET A 106 33.32 -30.24 14.30
C MET A 106 34.30 -30.56 15.42
N THR A 107 34.40 -29.71 16.44
CA THR A 107 35.23 -29.98 17.61
C THR A 107 34.81 -31.29 18.30
N ILE A 108 33.51 -31.49 18.54
CA ILE A 108 33.02 -32.73 19.18
C ILE A 108 33.29 -33.95 18.29
N GLU A 109 33.06 -33.84 16.98
CA GLU A 109 33.37 -34.92 16.02
C GLU A 109 34.86 -35.28 16.02
N THR A 110 35.74 -34.27 16.06
CA THR A 110 37.19 -34.48 16.17
C THR A 110 37.56 -35.18 17.48
N LEU A 111 37.02 -34.72 18.62
CA LEU A 111 37.27 -35.36 19.92
C LEU A 111 36.80 -36.83 19.95
N ILE A 112 35.66 -37.13 19.32
CA ILE A 112 35.16 -38.49 19.16
C ILE A 112 36.09 -39.33 18.29
N LYS A 113 36.61 -38.76 17.19
CA LYS A 113 37.51 -39.44 16.27
C LYS A 113 38.86 -39.74 16.92
N GLU A 114 39.41 -38.79 17.66
CA GLU A 114 40.70 -38.90 18.34
C GLU A 114 40.62 -39.80 19.58
N ASN A 115 39.46 -39.88 20.24
CA ASN A 115 39.24 -40.75 21.40
C ASN A 115 38.02 -41.68 21.22
N PRO A 116 38.15 -42.77 20.46
CA PRO A 116 37.06 -43.72 20.23
C PRO A 116 36.51 -44.37 21.51
N LYS A 117 37.34 -44.51 22.55
CA LYS A 117 36.93 -45.09 23.84
C LYS A 117 35.94 -44.18 24.59
N ALA A 118 36.10 -42.86 24.45
CA ALA A 118 35.21 -41.87 25.06
C ALA A 118 33.98 -41.55 24.19
N ALA A 119 33.93 -42.01 22.93
CA ALA A 119 32.91 -41.62 21.96
C ALA A 119 31.46 -41.84 22.44
N SER A 120 31.15 -43.00 23.03
CA SER A 120 29.79 -43.28 23.55
C SER A 120 29.45 -42.36 24.73
N HIS A 121 30.40 -42.11 25.63
CA HIS A 121 30.20 -41.19 26.75
C HIS A 121 29.92 -39.76 26.26
N ILE A 122 30.75 -39.25 25.33
CA ILE A 122 30.58 -37.90 24.75
C ILE A 122 29.20 -37.75 24.10
N ARG A 123 28.77 -38.73 23.29
CA ARG A 123 27.45 -38.71 22.66
C ARG A 123 26.31 -38.77 23.67
N LYS A 124 26.42 -39.59 24.72
CA LYS A 124 25.42 -39.64 25.81
C LYS A 124 25.30 -38.30 26.54
N VAL A 125 26.42 -37.65 26.84
CA VAL A 125 26.43 -36.31 27.45
C VAL A 125 25.78 -35.29 26.51
N PHE A 126 26.13 -35.32 25.22
CA PHE A 126 25.51 -34.46 24.21
C PHE A 126 23.98 -34.67 24.15
N VAL A 127 23.50 -35.90 24.03
CA VAL A 127 22.06 -36.23 23.95
C VAL A 127 21.32 -35.75 25.19
N LYS A 128 21.88 -35.96 26.39
CA LYS A 128 21.28 -35.47 27.64
C LYS A 128 21.09 -33.95 27.61
N ASN A 129 22.14 -33.21 27.24
CA ASN A 129 22.10 -31.75 27.17
C ASN A 129 21.14 -31.25 26.07
N TYR A 130 21.18 -31.90 24.90
CA TYR A 130 20.32 -31.59 23.77
C TYR A 130 18.83 -31.77 24.13
N ASN A 131 18.46 -32.92 24.70
CA ASN A 131 17.07 -33.18 25.10
C ASN A 131 16.59 -32.18 26.16
N SER A 132 17.43 -31.86 27.16
CA SER A 132 17.10 -30.83 28.15
C SER A 132 16.80 -29.49 27.49
N LYS A 133 17.64 -29.05 26.54
CA LYS A 133 17.44 -27.79 25.84
C LYS A 133 16.23 -27.80 24.91
N VAL A 134 15.97 -28.90 24.22
CA VAL A 134 14.77 -29.03 23.38
C VAL A 134 13.51 -28.94 24.23
N LEU A 135 13.46 -29.65 25.36
CA LEU A 135 12.32 -29.60 26.27
C LEU A 135 12.09 -28.20 26.83
N ASP A 136 13.16 -27.53 27.29
CA ASP A 136 13.07 -26.15 27.77
C ASP A 136 12.56 -25.20 26.69
N SER A 137 13.08 -25.32 25.46
CA SER A 137 12.67 -24.46 24.34
C SER A 137 11.23 -24.70 23.90
N ILE A 138 10.74 -25.95 23.92
CA ILE A 138 9.34 -26.27 23.62
C ILE A 138 8.43 -25.71 24.72
N ARG A 139 8.80 -25.90 25.99
CA ARG A 139 8.04 -25.38 27.13
C ARG A 139 7.93 -23.85 27.11
N ASN A 140 8.98 -23.18 26.65
CA ASN A 140 9.03 -21.73 26.54
C ASN A 140 8.49 -21.21 25.19
N HIS A 141 7.86 -22.07 24.37
CA HIS A 141 7.31 -21.72 23.04
C HIS A 141 8.34 -21.06 22.10
N THR A 142 9.63 -21.35 22.28
CA THR A 142 10.70 -20.87 21.40
C THR A 142 10.82 -21.72 20.14
N ILE A 143 10.47 -23.01 20.24
CA ILE A 143 10.36 -23.93 19.11
C ILE A 143 9.13 -24.82 19.31
N ASP A 144 8.48 -25.23 18.23
CA ASP A 144 7.32 -26.12 18.31
C ASP A 144 7.70 -27.62 18.33
N MET A 145 8.92 -27.93 17.89
CA MET A 145 9.41 -29.30 17.83
C MET A 145 10.94 -29.37 17.88
N ALA A 146 11.46 -30.56 18.15
CA ALA A 146 12.90 -30.80 18.18
C ALA A 146 13.53 -30.50 16.80
N PRO A 147 14.70 -29.81 16.75
CA PRO A 147 15.34 -29.44 15.48
C PRO A 147 15.55 -30.61 14.52
N HIS A 148 15.94 -31.79 15.01
CA HIS A 148 16.21 -32.95 14.15
C HIS A 148 14.94 -33.54 13.48
N MET A 149 13.75 -33.15 13.93
CA MET A 149 12.45 -33.55 13.36
C MET A 149 11.88 -32.51 12.39
N ASN A 150 12.45 -31.30 12.35
CA ASN A 150 11.97 -30.22 11.52
C ASN A 150 12.53 -30.34 10.09
N PRO A 151 11.70 -30.42 9.03
CA PRO A 151 12.17 -30.52 7.64
C PRO A 151 13.07 -29.36 7.20
N SER A 152 12.76 -28.12 7.60
CA SER A 152 13.60 -26.96 7.24
C SER A 152 14.99 -27.04 7.87
N PHE A 153 15.11 -27.66 9.05
CA PHE A 153 16.40 -27.88 9.69
C PHE A 153 17.26 -28.91 8.94
N MET A 154 16.62 -29.95 8.38
CA MET A 154 17.30 -30.94 7.52
C MET A 154 17.94 -30.27 6.31
N ASP A 155 17.19 -29.38 5.64
CA ASP A 155 17.68 -28.68 4.45
C ASP A 155 18.79 -27.68 4.78
N LYS A 156 18.64 -26.94 5.88
CA LYS A 156 19.56 -25.85 6.26
C LYS A 156 20.78 -26.33 7.03
N SER A 157 20.74 -27.48 7.69
CA SER A 157 21.80 -27.96 8.58
C SER A 157 21.95 -29.49 8.58
N PRO A 158 22.15 -30.13 7.40
CA PRO A 158 22.13 -31.58 7.26
C PRO A 158 23.20 -32.28 8.10
N LYS A 159 24.41 -31.69 8.18
CA LYS A 159 25.52 -32.26 8.98
C LYS A 159 25.24 -32.25 10.48
N MET A 160 24.56 -31.22 10.99
CA MET A 160 24.19 -31.16 12.40
C MET A 160 23.07 -32.15 12.71
N GLN A 161 22.07 -32.24 11.83
CA GLN A 161 21.01 -33.25 11.96
C GLN A 161 21.61 -34.66 11.99
N GLU A 162 22.52 -34.97 11.06
CA GLU A 162 23.19 -36.27 11.04
C GLU A 162 23.96 -36.55 12.34
N PHE A 163 24.71 -35.56 12.84
CA PHE A 163 25.41 -35.68 14.11
C PHE A 163 24.46 -35.98 15.29
N ILE A 164 23.32 -35.29 15.35
CA ILE A 164 22.29 -35.52 16.37
C ILE A 164 21.74 -36.95 16.26
N LEU A 165 21.31 -37.36 15.07
CA LEU A 165 20.75 -38.70 14.83
C LEU A 165 21.75 -39.81 15.14
N ARG A 166 23.02 -39.65 14.79
CA ARG A 166 24.09 -40.60 15.13
C ARG A 166 24.31 -40.67 16.65
N SER A 167 24.16 -39.56 17.35
CA SER A 167 24.32 -39.51 18.82
C SER A 167 23.18 -40.23 19.55
N PHE A 168 21.98 -40.28 18.99
CA PHE A 168 20.87 -41.07 19.54
C PHE A 168 21.04 -42.59 19.36
N ARG A 169 21.93 -43.04 18.46
CA ARG A 169 22.15 -44.46 18.13
C ARG A 169 23.28 -45.11 18.95
N SER A 170 23.93 -44.38 19.87
CA SER A 170 25.22 -44.77 20.50
C SER A 170 25.20 -45.06 22.00
#